data_AF-A0A4P9WBU5-F1
#
_entry.id   AF-A0A4P9WBU5-F1
#
_cell.length_a   1.000
_cell.length_b   1.000
_cell.length_c   1.000
_cell.angle_alpha   90.00
_cell.angle_beta   90.00
_cell.angle_gamma   90.00
#
_symmetry.space_group_name_H-M   'P 1'
#
loop_
_entity.id
_entity.type
_entity.pdbx_description
1 polymer ?
#
loop_
_entity_poly.entity_id
_entity_poly.type
_entity_poly.pdbx_seq_one_letter_code
_entity_poly.pdbx_strand_id
1 'polypeptide(L)' 'EEGLAIRGAISCTQPRRVAAVSVPKRIAAEVGRRFALEVGCPIRFEGCTSPESTMRYTTDIVLLREFHVDSKLSKYLIG' A
#
# COMPACT_ATOMS: atom_id res chain seq x y z
N GLU A 1 16.30 -7.56 18.12
CA GLU A 1 15.94 -8.22 16.85
C GLU A 1 14.58 -8.84 17.01
N GLU A 2 13.51 -8.24 16.47
CA GLU A 2 12.22 -8.93 16.30
C GLU A 2 11.60 -8.43 14.99
N GLY A 3 12.06 -9.02 13.88
CA GLY A 3 11.39 -8.86 12.60
C GLY A 3 10.12 -9.68 12.65
N LEU A 4 9.01 -9.06 13.05
CA LEU A 4 7.69 -9.66 12.88
C LEU A 4 7.53 -9.93 11.38
N ALA A 5 7.70 -11.18 10.96
CA ALA A 5 7.41 -11.62 9.62
C ALA A 5 5.88 -11.62 9.46
N ILE A 6 5.30 -10.42 9.43
CA ILE A 6 3.88 -10.22 9.24
C ILE A 6 3.58 -10.56 7.78
N ARG A 7 2.89 -11.68 7.56
CA ARG A 7 2.47 -12.09 6.22
C ARG A 7 1.30 -11.23 5.80
N GLY A 8 1.57 -10.19 5.02
CA GLY A 8 0.56 -9.31 4.42
C GLY A 8 1.03 -7.86 4.35
N ALA A 9 0.35 -7.04 3.55
CA ALA A 9 0.59 -5.61 3.47
C ALA A 9 -0.30 -4.82 4.43
N ILE A 10 0.15 -3.65 4.86
CA ILE A 10 -0.69 -2.65 5.52
C ILE A 10 -1.15 -1.65 4.46
N SER A 11 -2.45 -1.38 4.40
CA SER A 11 -3.03 -0.35 3.53
C SER A 11 -3.35 0.90 4.33
N CYS A 12 -2.79 2.04 3.93
CA CYS A 12 -3.21 3.35 4.41
C CYS A 12 -4.07 3.99 3.33
N THR A 13 -5.37 4.20 3.60
CA THR A 13 -6.25 4.90 2.68
C THR A 13 -5.99 6.40 2.72
N GLN A 14 -6.10 7.02 1.56
CA GLN A 14 -6.00 8.45 1.35
C GLN A 14 -7.26 8.91 0.61
N PRO A 15 -8.01 9.90 1.12
CA PRO A 15 -9.26 10.33 0.51
C PRO A 15 -9.06 11.03 -0.84
N ARG A 16 -7.83 11.46 -1.14
CA ARG A 16 -7.47 12.16 -2.38
C ARG A 16 -6.42 11.37 -3.15
N ARG A 17 -6.64 11.19 -4.46
CA ARG A 17 -5.71 10.53 -5.38
C ARG A 17 -4.30 11.16 -5.33
N VAL A 18 -4.23 12.49 -5.30
CA VAL A 18 -2.95 13.21 -5.22
C VAL A 18 -2.15 12.81 -3.98
N ALA A 19 -2.81 12.69 -2.83
CA ALA A 19 -2.16 12.24 -1.60
C ALA A 19 -1.74 10.77 -1.67
N ALA A 20 -2.59 9.89 -2.22
CA ALA A 20 -2.27 8.48 -2.42
C ALA A 20 -1.02 8.26 -3.29
N VAL A 21 -0.66 9.22 -4.15
CA VAL A 21 0.51 9.14 -5.04
C VAL A 21 1.75 9.87 -4.48
N SER A 22 1.58 11.03 -3.86
CA SER A 22 2.70 11.85 -3.40
C SER A 22 3.24 11.45 -2.02
N VAL A 23 2.35 11.10 -1.08
CA VAL A 23 2.70 10.66 0.29
C VAL A 23 3.64 9.45 0.31
N PRO A 24 3.37 8.33 -0.39
CA PRO A 24 4.23 7.15 -0.33
C PRO A 24 5.66 7.42 -0.81
N LYS A 25 5.85 8.32 -1.79
CA LYS A 25 7.18 8.70 -2.28
C LYS A 25 7.98 9.40 -1.19
N ARG A 26 7.32 10.31 -0.45
CA ARG A 26 7.95 11.03 0.66
C ARG A 26 8.24 10.11 1.84
N ILE A 27 7.30 9.24 2.19
CA ILE A 27 7.50 8.27 3.28
C ILE A 27 8.62 7.30 2.96
N ALA A 28 8.68 6.77 1.72
CA ALA A 28 9.78 5.92 1.28
C ALA A 28 11.15 6.59 1.49
N ALA A 29 11.27 7.88 1.15
CA ALA A 29 12.49 8.66 1.38
C ALA A 29 12.80 8.86 2.87
N GLU A 30 11.78 9.17 3.68
CA GLU A 30 11.93 9.47 5.11
C GLU A 30 12.29 8.22 5.94
N VAL A 31 11.73 7.06 5.59
CA VAL A 31 11.97 5.79 6.29
C VAL A 31 13.10 4.95 5.68
N GLY A 32 13.78 5.48 4.64
CA GLY A 32 14.88 4.80 3.95
C GLY A 32 14.46 3.50 3.25
N ARG A 33 13.27 3.47 2.66
CA ARG A 33 12.71 2.30 1.96
C ARG A 33 12.56 2.55 0.46
N ARG A 34 12.59 1.49 -0.33
CA ARG A 34 12.45 1.61 -1.79
C ARG A 34 10.99 1.84 -2.18
N PHE A 35 10.70 3.00 -2.76
CA PHE A 35 9.42 3.23 -3.43
C PHE A 35 9.22 2.22 -4.57
N ALA A 36 7.96 1.85 -4.83
CA ALA A 36 7.51 0.78 -5.71
C ALA A 36 7.85 -0.64 -5.25
N LEU A 37 8.87 -0.86 -4.41
CA LEU A 37 9.22 -2.18 -3.91
C LEU A 37 8.64 -2.45 -2.53
N GLU A 38 9.06 -1.69 -1.52
CA GLU A 38 8.66 -1.86 -0.12
C GLU A 38 7.48 -0.93 0.25
N VAL A 39 7.45 0.27 -0.35
CA VAL A 39 6.35 1.25 -0.22
C VAL A 39 5.74 1.48 -1.60
N GLY A 40 4.43 1.28 -1.76
CA GLY A 40 3.76 1.39 -3.06
C GLY A 40 2.42 2.12 -3.02
N CYS A 41 1.92 2.52 -4.19
CA CYS A 41 0.56 3.02 -4.36
C CYS A 41 -0.12 2.42 -5.60
N PRO A 42 -1.16 1.57 -5.45
CA PRO A 42 -1.86 0.94 -6.58
C PRO A 42 -2.90 1.87 -7.22
N ILE A 43 -2.47 3.07 -7.63
CA ILE A 43 -3.32 4.04 -8.30
C ILE A 43 -3.20 3.86 -9.82
N ARG A 44 -4.32 3.71 -10.52
CA ARG A 44 -4.30 3.59 -11.99
C ARG A 44 -3.58 4.77 -12.63
N PHE A 45 -2.72 4.44 -13.61
CA PHE A 45 -1.94 5.35 -14.46
C PHE A 45 -0.84 6.18 -13.75
N GLU A 46 -0.73 6.11 -12.43
CA GLU A 46 0.27 6.88 -11.64
C GLU A 46 1.05 6.03 -10.63
N GLY A 47 0.54 4.85 -10.32
CA GLY A 47 0.98 4.01 -9.24
C GLY A 47 2.04 3.01 -9.63
N CYS A 48 2.98 2.78 -8.71
CA CYS A 48 3.93 1.68 -8.77
C CYS A 48 3.75 0.82 -7.52
N THR A 49 3.48 -0.47 -7.69
CA THR A 49 3.45 -1.43 -6.57
C THR A 49 4.07 -2.75 -6.99
N SER A 50 4.84 -3.33 -6.09
CA SER A 50 5.33 -4.69 -6.20
C SER A 50 4.54 -5.62 -5.27
N PRO A 51 4.55 -6.93 -5.54
CA PRO A 51 4.06 -7.94 -4.58
C PRO A 51 4.83 -7.89 -3.25
N GLU A 52 6.05 -7.35 -3.24
CA GLU A 52 6.90 -7.16 -2.06
C GLU A 52 6.52 -5.91 -1.23
N SER A 53 5.56 -5.09 -1.69
CA SER A 53 5.20 -3.86 -0.99
C SER A 53 4.40 -4.16 0.28
N THR A 54 5.06 -4.03 1.42
CA THR A 54 4.48 -4.22 2.75
C THR A 54 3.70 -2.99 3.21
N MET A 55 3.99 -1.81 2.67
CA MET A 55 3.25 -0.56 2.91
C MET A 55 2.59 -0.07 1.63
N ARG A 56 1.24 -0.02 1.61
CA ARG A 56 0.47 0.42 0.46
C ARG A 56 -0.33 1.67 0.79
N TYR A 57 -0.24 2.68 -0.06
CA TYR A 57 -1.04 3.90 0.02
C TYR A 57 -2.09 3.86 -1.07
N THR A 58 -3.35 3.73 -0.67
CA THR A 58 -4.48 3.46 -1.57
C THR A 58 -5.53 4.56 -1.44
N THR A 59 -6.55 4.53 -2.29
CA THR A 59 -7.79 5.29 -2.03
C THR A 59 -8.88 4.31 -1.60
N ASP A 60 -9.93 4.81 -0.96
CA ASP A 60 -11.07 4.00 -0.55
C ASP A 60 -11.67 3.23 -1.73
N ILE A 61 -11.73 3.85 -2.90
CA ILE A 61 -12.21 3.20 -4.15
C ILE A 61 -11.33 2.01 -4.54
N VAL A 62 -10.00 2.13 -4.39
CA VAL A 62 -9.09 1.02 -4.72
C VAL A 62 -9.27 -0.12 -3.73
N LEU A 63 -9.37 0.18 -2.43
CA LEU A 63 -9.57 -0.84 -1.40
C LEU A 63 -10.94 -1.53 -1.55
N LEU A 64 -12.00 -0.77 -1.85
CA LEU A 64 -13.34 -1.31 -2.13
C LEU A 64 -13.36 -2.22 -3.36
N ARG A 65 -12.61 -1.87 -4.42
CA ARG A 65 -12.47 -2.74 -5.60
C ARG A 65 -11.76 -4.03 -5.26
N GLU A 66 -10.70 -3.97 -4.46
CA GLU A 66 -9.99 -5.18 -4.02
C GLU A 66 -10.87 -6.05 -3.11
N PHE A 67 -11.68 -5.44 -2.24
CA PHE A 67 -12.66 -6.15 -1.42
C PHE A 67 -13.72 -6.86 -2.27
N HIS A 68 -14.17 -6.24 -3.37
CA HIS A 68 -15.12 -6.87 -4.28
C HIS A 68 -14.54 -8.11 -4.99
N VAL A 69 -13.22 -8.16 -5.19
CA VAL A 69 -12.51 -9.30 -5.78
C VAL A 69 -12.17 -10.36 -4.72
N ASP A 70 -11.72 -9.93 -3.56
CA ASP A 70 -11.41 -10.77 -2.40
C ASP A 70 -11.98 -10.13 -1.14
N SER A 71 -13.15 -10.63 -0.71
CA SER A 71 -13.85 -10.11 0.47
C SER A 71 -13.11 -10.36 1.77
N LYS A 72 -12.14 -11.28 1.79
CA LYS A 72 -11.26 -11.52 2.94
C LYS A 72 -10.05 -10.59 2.95
N LEU A 73 -9.83 -9.83 1.88
CA LEU A 73 -8.68 -8.94 1.73
C LEU A 73 -7.36 -9.67 2.11
N SER A 74 -7.19 -10.90 1.65
CA SER A 74 -6.17 -11.86 2.10
C SER A 74 -4.72 -11.39 1.88
N LYS A 75 -4.54 -10.33 1.09
CA LYS A 75 -3.26 -9.63 0.88
C LYS A 75 -2.88 -8.70 2.03
N TYR A 76 -3.84 -8.35 2.88
CA TYR A 76 -3.71 -7.34 3.90
C TYR A 76 -3.64 -7.96 5.29
N LEU A 77 -2.89 -7.29 6.16
CA LEU A 77 -2.91 -7.57 7.59
C LEU A 77 -4.15 -6.95 8.18
N ILE A 78 -5.07 -7.80 8.62
CA ILE A 78 -6.25 -7.41 9.39
C ILE A 78 -6.02 -8.00 10.78
N GLY A 79 -5.78 -7.12 11.76
CA GLY A 79 -5.71 -7.49 13.17
C GLY A 79 -7.10 -7.71 13.77
#